data_AF-A0A135WLT8-F1
#
_entry.id   AF-A0A135WLT8-F1
#
_cell.length_a   1.000
_cell.length_b   1.000
_cell.length_c   1.000
_cell.angle_alpha   90.00
_cell.angle_beta   90.00
_cell.angle_gamma   90.00
#
_symmetry.space_group_name_H-M   'P 1'
#
loop_
_entity.id
_entity.type
_entity.pdbx_description
1 polymer ?
#
loop_
_entity_poly.entity_id
_entity_poly.type
_entity_poly.pdbx_seq_one_letter_code
_entity_poly.pdbx_strand_id
1 'polypeptide(L)'
;MIRIISMVLLLSAAGINAQVGINTTKPEKDLSVNGTMKTSGMIFKKPLEKLGADENYTFVIKSPAPENKITAYNDSFVPNSPAPINLIQFKITCDPSDKDWVNQFDTKINSSKFLVVISSFGFTQAVRTYSADWLTPVPQIFAYSSGGTWKLKADYQGFAPDSAFPTGVWTLNLLVFDKAYAKEVNTTQNLGASTGAATAPLIQ
;
A
#
# COMPACT_ATOMS: atom_id res chain seq x y z
N MET A 1 24.64 32.94 71.37
CA MET A 1 24.06 33.31 70.05
C MET A 1 24.62 32.35 69.01
N ILE A 2 23.85 32.06 67.95
CA ILE A 2 24.05 31.05 66.90
C ILE A 2 23.24 29.76 67.17
N ARG A 3 22.50 29.33 66.14
CA ARG A 3 21.71 28.09 65.95
C ARG A 3 20.19 28.13 66.22
N ILE A 4 19.47 29.06 65.58
CA ILE A 4 18.00 28.87 65.35
C ILE A 4 17.61 29.03 63.87
N ILE A 5 18.48 29.52 62.97
CA ILE A 5 18.05 29.89 61.61
C ILE A 5 18.08 28.74 60.58
N SER A 6 18.77 27.63 60.82
CA SER A 6 18.93 26.58 59.79
C SER A 6 17.88 25.46 59.76
N MET A 7 16.90 25.42 60.67
CA MET A 7 15.93 24.31 60.72
C MET A 7 14.55 24.64 60.13
N VAL A 8 14.37 25.86 59.62
CA VAL A 8 13.12 26.30 58.97
C VAL A 8 13.19 26.18 57.44
N LEU A 9 14.38 26.04 56.85
CA LEU A 9 14.54 25.94 55.39
C LEU A 9 14.42 24.51 54.82
N LEU A 10 14.32 23.48 55.66
CA LEU A 10 14.24 22.07 55.19
C LEU A 10 12.82 21.54 55.03
N LEU A 11 11.77 22.25 55.47
CA LEU A 11 10.39 21.76 55.40
C LEU A 11 9.62 22.19 54.14
N SER A 12 10.21 23.00 53.25
CA SER A 12 9.53 23.53 52.05
C SER A 12 9.81 22.76 50.77
N ALA A 13 10.44 21.58 50.83
CA ALA A 13 10.69 20.72 49.66
C ALA A 13 9.74 19.50 49.59
N ALA A 14 8.53 19.60 50.14
CA ALA A 14 7.48 18.61 49.89
C ALA A 14 7.13 18.63 48.40
N GLY A 15 7.47 17.55 47.71
CA GLY A 15 7.46 17.42 46.26
C GLY A 15 6.15 17.89 45.62
N ILE A 16 6.25 18.90 44.78
CA ILE A 16 5.28 19.19 43.73
C ILE A 16 5.38 18.05 42.70
N ASN A 17 4.65 16.97 42.95
CA ASN A 17 4.42 15.95 41.95
C ASN A 17 3.49 16.57 40.90
N ALA A 18 4.01 16.86 39.71
CA ALA A 18 3.25 17.31 38.55
C ALA A 18 2.45 16.12 37.98
N GLN A 19 1.46 15.63 38.73
CA GLN A 19 0.54 14.60 38.30
C GLN A 19 -0.82 15.23 37.99
N VAL A 20 -1.21 15.19 36.72
CA VAL A 20 -2.52 15.67 36.27
C VAL A 20 -3.41 14.47 35.94
N GLY A 21 -4.44 14.27 36.75
CA GLY A 21 -5.51 13.31 36.49
C GLY A 21 -6.78 14.03 36.06
N ILE A 22 -7.37 13.65 34.93
CA ILE A 22 -8.70 14.16 34.57
C ILE A 22 -9.73 13.44 35.44
N ASN A 23 -10.33 14.18 36.38
CA ASN A 23 -11.36 13.71 37.31
C ASN A 23 -10.93 12.53 38.21
N THR A 24 -9.63 12.42 38.53
CA THR A 24 -9.11 11.43 39.49
C THR A 24 -7.98 12.03 40.33
N THR A 25 -7.97 11.73 41.63
CA THR A 25 -6.92 12.12 42.57
C THR A 25 -5.75 11.13 42.61
N LYS A 26 -5.87 10.00 41.89
CA LYS A 26 -4.82 8.98 41.73
C LYS A 26 -4.59 8.70 40.24
N PRO A 27 -3.95 9.62 39.51
CA PRO A 27 -3.60 9.37 38.12
C PRO A 27 -2.60 8.20 38.01
N GLU A 28 -2.85 7.29 37.07
CA GLU A 28 -1.99 6.12 36.85
C GLU A 28 -0.72 6.46 36.05
N LYS A 29 -0.70 7.61 35.36
CA LYS A 29 0.35 8.07 34.45
C LYS A 29 0.42 9.60 34.40
N ASP A 30 1.59 10.13 34.07
CA ASP A 30 1.83 11.57 33.87
C ASP A 30 1.43 12.00 32.45
N LEU A 31 0.86 13.20 32.31
CA LEU A 31 0.48 13.77 31.01
C LEU A 31 1.63 14.62 30.45
N SER A 32 2.21 14.20 29.33
CA SER A 32 3.14 15.03 28.57
C SER A 32 2.35 16.00 27.68
N VAL A 33 2.52 17.31 27.89
CA VAL A 33 1.78 18.36 27.16
C VAL A 33 2.55 18.96 25.98
N ASN A 34 3.79 18.53 25.75
CA ASN A 34 4.67 19.14 24.75
C ASN A 34 5.53 18.12 23.97
N GLY A 35 5.00 16.91 23.72
CA GLY A 35 5.74 15.85 23.07
C GLY A 35 4.87 14.78 22.42
N THR A 36 5.50 13.89 21.64
CA THR A 36 4.87 12.73 21.01
C THR A 36 4.30 11.77 22.05
N MET A 37 3.01 11.41 21.94
CA MET A 37 2.38 10.41 22.80
C MET A 37 2.98 9.03 22.55
N LYS A 38 3.59 8.41 23.57
CA LYS A 38 3.89 6.98 23.60
C LYS A 38 2.81 6.30 24.42
N THR A 39 1.93 5.54 23.77
CA THR A 39 0.92 4.74 24.48
C THR A 39 1.20 3.25 24.30
N SER A 40 1.07 2.48 25.37
CA SER A 40 1.16 1.01 25.34
C SER A 40 -0.10 0.37 24.72
N GLY A 41 -1.17 1.15 24.51
CA GLY A 41 -2.39 0.69 23.87
C GLY A 41 -3.34 1.84 23.51
N MET A 42 -4.04 1.72 22.38
CA MET A 42 -5.21 2.54 22.08
C MET A 42 -6.45 1.69 22.28
N ILE A 43 -7.41 2.24 23.00
CA ILE A 43 -8.76 1.69 23.07
C ILE A 43 -9.62 2.58 22.20
N PHE A 44 -10.05 2.05 21.06
CA PHE A 44 -11.06 2.72 20.25
C PHE A 44 -12.44 2.57 20.92
N LYS A 45 -13.23 3.63 20.88
CA LYS A 45 -14.63 3.59 21.31
C LYS A 45 -15.36 2.49 20.51
N LYS A 46 -16.14 1.68 21.22
CA LYS A 46 -17.02 0.67 20.62
C LYS A 46 -18.47 1.02 20.96
N PRO A 47 -19.36 1.21 19.97
CA PRO A 47 -19.08 1.25 18.53
C PRO A 47 -18.22 2.48 18.16
N LEU A 48 -17.50 2.39 17.04
CA LEU A 48 -16.87 3.56 16.44
C LEU A 48 -17.98 4.56 16.10
N GLU A 49 -17.77 5.83 16.43
CA GLU A 49 -18.72 6.87 16.06
C GLU A 49 -18.81 6.99 14.54
N LYS A 50 -20.03 7.26 14.05
CA LYS A 50 -20.26 7.49 12.64
C LYS A 50 -19.65 8.85 12.28
N LEU A 51 -18.79 8.84 11.26
CA LEU A 51 -18.14 10.05 10.78
C LEU A 51 -19.17 11.06 10.24
N GLY A 52 -18.95 12.34 10.53
CA GLY A 52 -19.67 13.46 9.96
C GLY A 52 -19.26 13.72 8.50
N ALA A 53 -20.11 14.39 7.73
CA ALA A 53 -19.85 14.65 6.30
C ALA A 53 -18.66 15.62 6.05
N ASP A 54 -18.32 16.45 7.04
CA ASP A 54 -17.32 17.51 6.92
C ASP A 54 -16.06 17.24 7.76
N GLU A 55 -15.88 16.02 8.25
CA GLU A 55 -14.73 15.65 9.08
C GLU A 55 -13.51 15.25 8.24
N ASN A 56 -12.38 15.93 8.44
CA ASN A 56 -11.09 15.50 7.90
C ASN A 56 -10.51 14.38 8.77
N TYR A 57 -10.18 13.24 8.16
CA TYR A 57 -9.67 12.05 8.85
C TYR A 57 -8.23 11.73 8.44
N THR A 58 -7.45 11.23 9.39
CA THR A 58 -6.12 10.65 9.12
C THR A 58 -6.13 9.17 9.44
N PHE A 59 -5.45 8.37 8.62
CA PHE A 59 -5.35 6.94 8.85
C PHE A 59 -4.31 6.69 9.95
N VAL A 60 -4.71 6.12 11.08
CA VAL A 60 -3.78 5.81 12.16
C VAL A 60 -3.23 4.40 11.98
N ILE A 61 -1.91 4.29 11.85
CA ILE A 61 -1.21 3.01 11.69
C ILE A 61 -0.50 2.69 13.00
N LYS A 62 -0.72 1.48 13.49
CA LYS A 62 0.07 0.90 14.59
C LYS A 62 1.16 0.03 13.98
N SER A 63 2.42 0.37 14.21
CA SER A 63 3.52 -0.52 13.87
C SER A 63 3.46 -1.76 14.78
N PRO A 64 3.76 -2.97 14.26
CA PRO A 64 3.85 -4.16 15.08
C PRO A 64 5.01 -4.05 16.10
N ALA A 65 5.14 -5.06 16.96
CA ALA A 65 6.32 -5.19 17.81
C ALA A 65 7.59 -5.37 16.94
N PRO A 66 8.75 -4.83 17.38
CA PRO A 66 9.01 -4.24 18.70
C PRO A 66 8.64 -2.76 18.82
N GLU A 67 8.45 -2.04 17.73
CA GLU A 67 8.36 -0.56 17.76
C GLU A 67 7.09 -0.07 18.47
N ASN A 68 5.97 -0.80 18.35
CA ASN A 68 4.67 -0.48 18.98
C ASN A 68 4.28 1.01 18.87
N LYS A 69 4.69 1.65 17.78
CA LYS A 69 4.49 3.07 17.53
C LYS A 69 3.15 3.27 16.88
N ILE A 70 2.46 4.32 17.32
CA ILE A 70 1.26 4.79 16.67
C ILE A 70 1.64 6.02 15.89
N THR A 71 1.42 5.99 14.59
CA THR A 71 1.68 7.11 13.71
C THR A 71 0.43 7.41 12.91
N ALA A 72 0.15 8.69 12.71
CA ALA A 72 -0.73 9.07 11.62
C ALA A 72 0.00 8.77 10.30
N TYR A 73 -0.75 8.28 9.32
CA TYR A 73 -0.29 8.22 7.95
C TYR A 73 0.00 9.66 7.52
N ASN A 74 1.26 9.92 7.19
CA ASN A 74 1.65 11.23 6.70
C ASN A 74 1.13 11.37 5.27
N ASP A 75 0.08 12.18 5.11
CA ASP A 75 -0.56 12.53 3.85
C ASP A 75 0.24 13.55 3.03
N SER A 76 1.33 14.08 3.59
CA SER A 76 2.32 14.82 2.82
C SER A 76 2.97 13.85 1.85
N PHE A 77 2.41 13.73 0.64
CA PHE A 77 2.84 12.89 -0.45
C PHE A 77 4.35 13.05 -0.71
N VAL A 78 5.17 12.24 -0.03
CA VAL A 78 6.58 12.11 -0.35
C VAL A 78 6.64 11.24 -1.60
N PRO A 79 7.23 11.69 -2.72
CA PRO A 79 7.19 10.98 -4.02
C PRO A 79 7.70 9.54 -4.01
N ASN A 80 8.38 9.12 -2.93
CA ASN A 80 8.99 7.80 -2.77
C ASN A 80 8.49 7.04 -1.53
N SER A 81 7.49 7.56 -0.81
CA SER A 81 6.89 6.83 0.31
C SER A 81 5.71 6.00 -0.20
N PRO A 82 5.72 4.67 0.00
CA PRO A 82 4.63 3.83 -0.43
C PRO A 82 3.35 4.18 0.33
N ALA A 83 2.31 4.53 -0.42
CA ALA A 83 0.95 4.56 0.10
C ALA A 83 0.41 3.12 0.23
N PRO A 84 -0.66 2.89 1.04
CA PRO A 84 -1.32 1.58 1.09
C PRO A 84 -1.74 1.08 -0.29
N ILE A 85 -2.09 2.02 -1.18
CA ILE A 85 -2.39 1.78 -2.60
C ILE A 85 -1.67 2.86 -3.41
N ASN A 86 -0.87 2.45 -4.39
CA ASN A 86 -0.15 3.35 -5.30
C ASN A 86 -0.63 3.12 -6.73
N LEU A 87 -0.76 4.20 -7.50
CA LEU A 87 -0.98 4.15 -8.94
C LEU A 87 0.35 4.44 -9.66
N ILE A 88 0.91 3.44 -10.32
CA ILE A 88 2.19 3.56 -11.05
C ILE A 88 1.91 3.37 -12.54
N GLN A 89 2.44 4.23 -13.40
CA GLN A 89 2.36 4.07 -14.85
C GLN A 89 3.74 3.76 -15.43
N PHE A 90 3.84 2.71 -16.23
CA PHE A 90 4.98 2.49 -17.11
C PHE A 90 4.60 2.78 -18.55
N LYS A 91 5.49 3.48 -19.27
CA LYS A 91 5.50 3.56 -20.73
C LYS A 91 6.70 2.80 -21.24
N ILE A 92 6.47 1.65 -21.86
CA ILE A 92 7.51 0.72 -22.27
C ILE A 92 7.55 0.72 -23.79
N THR A 93 8.65 1.22 -24.35
CA THR A 93 8.93 1.09 -25.78
C THR A 93 9.42 -0.33 -26.06
N CYS A 94 8.82 -0.99 -27.06
CA CYS A 94 9.14 -2.37 -27.41
C CYS A 94 10.49 -2.49 -28.13
N ASP A 95 10.93 -3.73 -28.35
CA ASP A 95 12.05 -4.02 -29.26
C ASP A 95 11.66 -3.63 -30.70
N PRO A 96 12.51 -2.92 -31.48
CA PRO A 96 12.21 -2.55 -32.87
C PRO A 96 12.00 -3.73 -33.83
N SER A 97 12.50 -4.93 -33.50
CA SER A 97 12.37 -6.13 -34.34
C SER A 97 11.00 -6.79 -34.25
N ASP A 98 10.39 -6.81 -33.06
CA ASP A 98 9.05 -7.40 -32.81
C ASP A 98 7.96 -6.31 -32.78
N LYS A 99 8.31 -5.12 -32.27
CA LYS A 99 7.51 -3.89 -32.19
C LYS A 99 6.33 -3.88 -31.22
N ASP A 100 5.93 -5.01 -30.66
CA ASP A 100 4.90 -5.06 -29.62
C ASP A 100 5.28 -5.93 -28.41
N TRP A 101 6.28 -6.79 -28.53
CA TRP A 101 6.61 -7.69 -27.44
C TRP A 101 7.34 -7.02 -26.27
N VAL A 102 6.73 -7.12 -25.08
CA VAL A 102 7.37 -6.86 -23.79
C VAL A 102 7.49 -8.18 -23.04
N ASN A 103 8.73 -8.67 -22.92
CA ASN A 103 9.03 -9.90 -22.20
C ASN A 103 9.76 -9.62 -20.88
N GLN A 104 9.19 -10.07 -19.77
CA GLN A 104 9.78 -10.01 -18.44
C GLN A 104 10.29 -8.61 -18.00
N PHE A 105 9.58 -7.52 -18.36
CA PHE A 105 9.99 -6.18 -17.94
C PHE A 105 10.02 -6.08 -16.41
N ASP A 106 11.19 -5.78 -15.86
CA ASP A 106 11.42 -5.75 -14.42
C ASP A 106 10.98 -4.41 -13.83
N THR A 107 9.87 -4.42 -13.10
CA THR A 107 9.35 -3.22 -12.43
C THR A 107 10.21 -2.76 -11.26
N LYS A 108 11.11 -3.61 -10.76
CA LYS A 108 11.85 -3.44 -9.49
C LYS A 108 10.96 -3.37 -8.24
N ILE A 109 9.64 -3.57 -8.38
CA ILE A 109 8.71 -3.61 -7.24
C ILE A 109 8.91 -4.94 -6.49
N ASN A 110 9.18 -4.86 -5.19
CA ASN A 110 9.41 -6.03 -4.34
C ASN A 110 8.14 -6.89 -4.20
N SER A 111 8.21 -8.14 -4.66
CA SER A 111 7.05 -9.05 -4.69
C SER A 111 6.63 -9.62 -3.33
N SER A 112 7.52 -9.57 -2.33
CA SER A 112 7.23 -9.99 -0.96
C SER A 112 6.50 -8.90 -0.17
N LYS A 113 6.73 -7.62 -0.50
CA LYS A 113 6.11 -6.48 0.18
C LYS A 113 4.85 -5.97 -0.50
N PHE A 114 4.80 -6.05 -1.83
CA PHE A 114 3.73 -5.45 -2.61
C PHE A 114 3.01 -6.47 -3.48
N LEU A 115 1.71 -6.28 -3.66
CA LEU A 115 0.89 -6.92 -4.68
C LEU A 115 0.70 -5.95 -5.84
N VAL A 116 0.86 -6.43 -7.06
CA VAL A 116 0.73 -5.62 -8.28
C VAL A 116 -0.40 -6.15 -9.14
N VAL A 117 -1.28 -5.25 -9.57
CA VAL A 117 -2.39 -5.53 -10.48
C VAL A 117 -2.33 -4.55 -11.64
N ILE A 118 -2.43 -5.05 -12.87
CA ILE A 118 -2.58 -4.19 -14.05
C ILE A 118 -4.05 -3.76 -14.13
N SER A 119 -4.30 -2.46 -13.93
CA SER A 119 -5.64 -1.89 -13.87
C SER A 119 -6.17 -1.46 -15.24
N SER A 120 -5.28 -1.00 -16.11
CA SER A 120 -5.59 -0.64 -17.48
C SER A 120 -4.32 -0.63 -18.31
N PHE A 121 -4.50 -0.68 -19.62
CA PHE A 121 -3.43 -0.65 -20.59
C PHE A 121 -3.83 0.13 -21.84
N GLY A 122 -2.83 0.52 -22.61
CA GLY A 122 -2.97 1.05 -23.97
C GLY A 122 -1.74 0.72 -24.80
N PHE A 123 -1.92 0.64 -26.11
CA PHE A 123 -0.85 0.39 -27.07
C PHE A 123 -0.96 1.33 -28.25
N THR A 124 0.18 1.80 -28.76
CA THR A 124 0.20 2.90 -29.76
C THR A 124 -0.01 2.46 -31.19
N GLN A 125 0.24 1.19 -31.54
CA GLN A 125 0.13 0.70 -32.91
C GLN A 125 -1.11 -0.16 -33.11
N ALA A 126 -1.66 -0.14 -34.32
CA ALA A 126 -2.68 -1.09 -34.71
C ALA A 126 -2.04 -2.47 -34.96
N VAL A 127 -2.61 -3.51 -34.37
CA VAL A 127 -2.28 -4.90 -34.65
C VAL A 127 -3.49 -5.55 -35.29
N ARG A 128 -3.30 -6.25 -36.41
CA ARG A 128 -4.38 -6.83 -37.21
C ARG A 128 -4.07 -8.27 -37.53
N THR A 129 -5.11 -9.05 -37.80
CA THR A 129 -4.93 -10.39 -38.36
C THR A 129 -4.47 -10.31 -39.81
N TYR A 130 -3.74 -11.32 -40.29
CA TYR A 130 -3.32 -11.41 -41.70
C TYR A 130 -4.48 -11.62 -42.68
N SER A 131 -5.59 -12.20 -42.22
CA SER A 131 -6.72 -12.61 -43.08
C SER A 131 -7.85 -11.58 -43.15
N ALA A 132 -7.92 -10.66 -42.20
CA ALA A 132 -8.98 -9.67 -42.11
C ALA A 132 -8.55 -8.42 -41.34
N ASP A 133 -8.54 -7.28 -42.04
CA ASP A 133 -8.11 -5.99 -41.50
C ASP A 133 -9.07 -5.39 -40.47
N TRP A 134 -10.29 -5.93 -40.37
CA TRP A 134 -11.32 -5.51 -39.40
C TRP A 134 -11.30 -6.33 -38.10
N LEU A 135 -10.43 -7.33 -38.01
CA LEU A 135 -10.22 -8.14 -36.81
C LEU A 135 -8.94 -7.69 -36.10
N THR A 136 -9.10 -7.25 -34.86
CA THR A 136 -8.00 -6.87 -33.96
C THR A 136 -7.76 -8.02 -32.97
N PRO A 137 -6.55 -8.60 -32.93
CA PRO A 137 -6.20 -9.59 -31.93
C PRO A 137 -6.36 -9.05 -30.50
N VAL A 138 -6.60 -9.94 -29.53
CA VAL A 138 -6.66 -9.55 -28.11
C VAL A 138 -5.27 -9.72 -27.51
N PRO A 139 -4.76 -8.72 -26.76
CA PRO A 139 -3.42 -8.81 -26.20
C PRO A 139 -3.39 -9.71 -24.96
N GLN A 140 -2.27 -10.42 -24.79
CA GLN A 140 -1.94 -11.13 -23.57
C GLN A 140 -1.15 -10.21 -22.65
N ILE A 141 -1.77 -9.75 -21.56
CA ILE A 141 -1.16 -8.80 -20.62
C ILE A 141 -1.34 -9.31 -19.20
N PHE A 142 -0.23 -9.45 -18.48
CA PHE A 142 -0.27 -9.86 -17.08
C PHE A 142 1.01 -9.45 -16.33
N ALA A 143 0.86 -9.34 -15.02
CA ALA A 143 1.96 -9.18 -14.10
C ALA A 143 2.20 -10.51 -13.37
N TYR A 144 3.45 -10.84 -13.07
CA TYR A 144 3.81 -12.04 -12.32
C TYR A 144 5.07 -11.79 -11.49
N SER A 145 5.21 -12.48 -10.36
CA SER A 145 6.43 -12.40 -9.55
C SER A 145 7.47 -13.41 -10.03
N SER A 146 8.70 -12.97 -10.27
CA SER A 146 9.84 -13.86 -10.52
C SER A 146 11.13 -13.19 -10.04
N GLY A 147 12.02 -13.96 -9.41
CA GLY A 147 13.30 -13.44 -8.90
C GLY A 147 13.14 -12.30 -7.87
N GLY A 148 12.12 -12.37 -7.01
CA GLY A 148 11.89 -11.40 -5.92
C GLY A 148 11.23 -10.08 -6.34
N THR A 149 11.01 -9.85 -7.62
CA THR A 149 10.37 -8.62 -8.15
C THR A 149 9.19 -8.95 -9.05
N TRP A 150 8.27 -7.99 -9.20
CA TRP A 150 7.20 -8.08 -10.18
C TRP A 150 7.71 -7.82 -11.59
N LYS A 151 7.30 -8.68 -12.52
CA LYS A 151 7.58 -8.60 -13.95
C LYS A 151 6.29 -8.34 -14.70
N LEU A 152 6.40 -7.65 -15.85
CA LEU A 152 5.29 -7.41 -16.76
C LEU A 152 5.53 -8.15 -18.08
N LYS A 153 4.49 -8.80 -18.59
CA LYS A 153 4.39 -9.25 -19.98
C LYS A 153 3.23 -8.51 -20.65
N ALA A 154 3.47 -8.03 -21.88
CA ALA A 154 2.44 -7.50 -22.77
C ALA A 154 2.81 -7.85 -24.21
N ASP A 155 1.86 -8.43 -24.93
CA ASP A 155 2.10 -8.98 -26.27
C ASP A 155 0.79 -9.20 -27.02
N TYR A 156 0.76 -8.99 -28.33
CA TYR A 156 -0.29 -9.57 -29.19
C TYR A 156 0.20 -10.91 -29.73
N GLN A 157 0.33 -11.89 -28.83
CA GLN A 157 0.95 -13.19 -29.09
C GLN A 157 0.56 -13.80 -30.46
N GLY A 158 1.54 -13.96 -31.35
CA GLY A 158 1.35 -14.52 -32.70
C GLY A 158 1.01 -13.49 -33.78
N PHE A 159 0.99 -12.22 -33.43
CA PHE A 159 0.79 -11.07 -34.31
C PHE A 159 1.86 -10.01 -33.99
N ALA A 160 1.98 -9.03 -34.87
CA ALA A 160 2.85 -7.88 -34.66
C ALA A 160 2.30 -6.66 -35.45
N PRO A 161 2.67 -5.43 -35.09
CA PRO A 161 2.44 -4.26 -35.92
C PRO A 161 3.03 -4.42 -37.33
N ASP A 162 2.41 -3.78 -38.31
CA ASP A 162 2.94 -3.75 -39.67
C ASP A 162 4.40 -3.23 -39.70
N SER A 163 5.20 -3.78 -40.61
CA SER A 163 6.60 -3.42 -40.76
C SER A 163 6.83 -1.93 -41.10
N ALA A 164 5.84 -1.25 -41.69
CA ALA A 164 5.87 0.18 -41.96
C ALA A 164 5.61 1.07 -40.73
N PHE A 165 4.99 0.54 -39.67
CA PHE A 165 4.71 1.30 -38.45
C PHE A 165 5.95 1.45 -37.56
N PRO A 166 6.04 2.54 -36.77
CA PRO A 166 7.11 2.69 -35.79
C PRO A 166 6.96 1.64 -34.68
N THR A 167 8.04 1.47 -33.90
CA THR A 167 8.03 0.61 -32.71
C THR A 167 6.91 1.01 -31.76
N GLY A 168 6.17 0.01 -31.29
CA GLY A 168 5.06 0.21 -30.36
C GLY A 168 5.50 0.59 -28.95
N VAL A 169 4.56 1.20 -28.24
CA VAL A 169 4.73 1.59 -26.84
C VAL A 169 3.52 1.11 -26.05
N TRP A 170 3.78 0.31 -25.02
CA TRP A 170 2.77 -0.06 -24.04
C TRP A 170 2.70 0.97 -22.93
N THR A 171 1.50 1.47 -22.65
CA THR A 171 1.18 2.20 -21.42
C THR A 171 0.47 1.25 -20.47
N LEU A 172 1.08 0.93 -19.33
CA LEU A 172 0.54 0.01 -18.34
C LEU A 172 0.32 0.75 -17.01
N ASN A 173 -0.92 0.81 -16.54
CA ASN A 173 -1.27 1.43 -15.27
C ASN A 173 -1.44 0.35 -14.20
N LEU A 174 -0.66 0.44 -13.14
CA LEU A 174 -0.57 -0.56 -12.09
C LEU A 174 -1.16 -0.01 -10.81
N LEU A 175 -2.02 -0.81 -10.18
CA LEU A 175 -2.37 -0.66 -8.78
C LEU A 175 -1.40 -1.51 -7.96
N VAL A 176 -0.68 -0.86 -7.05
CA VAL A 176 0.34 -1.48 -6.22
C VAL A 176 -0.06 -1.35 -4.76
N PHE A 177 -0.42 -2.47 -4.16
CA PHE A 177 -0.89 -2.55 -2.78
C PHE A 177 0.24 -3.01 -1.87
N ASP A 178 0.40 -2.37 -0.71
CA ASP A 178 1.22 -2.95 0.36
C ASP A 178 0.48 -4.17 0.94
N LYS A 179 1.16 -5.33 0.97
CA LYS A 179 0.60 -6.59 1.47
C LYS A 179 0.23 -6.55 2.96
N ALA A 180 0.68 -5.54 3.72
CA ALA A 180 0.17 -5.27 5.06
C ALA A 180 -1.32 -4.88 5.08
N TYR A 181 -1.86 -4.36 3.96
CA TYR A 181 -3.25 -3.91 3.83
C TYR A 181 -4.05 -4.70 2.78
N ALA A 182 -3.39 -5.58 2.02
CA ALA A 182 -4.04 -6.46 1.05
C ALA A 182 -3.84 -7.92 1.45
N LYS A 183 -4.95 -8.66 1.59
CA LYS A 183 -4.92 -10.10 1.83
C LYS A 183 -5.05 -10.84 0.50
N GLU A 184 -4.01 -11.58 0.16
CA GLU A 184 -4.01 -12.47 -1.01
C GLU A 184 -4.50 -13.85 -0.57
N VAL A 185 -5.53 -14.38 -1.24
CA VAL A 185 -6.07 -15.74 -1.01
C VAL A 185 -5.93 -16.52 -2.31
N ASN A 186 -4.93 -17.39 -2.36
CA ASN A 186 -4.64 -18.22 -3.52
C ASN A 186 -5.13 -19.65 -3.28
N THR A 187 -6.02 -20.13 -4.15
CA THR A 187 -6.51 -21.51 -4.12
C THR A 187 -6.52 -22.06 -5.53
N THR A 188 -5.93 -23.23 -5.73
CA THR A 188 -6.13 -23.99 -6.98
C THR A 188 -7.50 -24.64 -6.94
N GLN A 189 -8.31 -24.39 -7.96
CA GLN A 189 -9.64 -25.00 -8.13
C GLN A 189 -9.61 -25.87 -9.38
N ASN A 190 -10.14 -27.10 -9.29
CA ASN A 190 -10.28 -27.97 -10.45
C ASN A 190 -11.64 -27.70 -11.11
N LEU A 191 -11.64 -27.34 -12.39
CA LEU A 191 -12.86 -27.10 -13.14
C LEU A 191 -13.67 -28.39 -13.39
N GLY A 192 -13.00 -29.55 -13.50
CA GLY A 192 -13.61 -30.88 -13.65
C GLY A 192 -14.36 -31.16 -14.97
N ALA A 193 -15.00 -30.16 -15.58
CA ALA A 193 -15.76 -30.24 -16.83
C ALA A 193 -15.71 -28.89 -17.58
N SER A 194 -16.65 -28.64 -18.52
CA SER A 194 -16.78 -27.35 -19.24
C SER A 194 -17.46 -26.25 -18.43
N THR A 195 -18.01 -26.57 -17.25
CA THR A 195 -18.54 -25.63 -16.26
C THR A 195 -18.16 -26.13 -14.86
N GLY A 196 -18.05 -25.23 -13.89
CA GLY A 196 -17.67 -25.58 -12.52
C GLY A 196 -17.84 -24.41 -11.55
N ALA A 197 -17.67 -24.67 -10.26
CA ALA A 197 -17.75 -23.69 -9.20
C ALA A 197 -16.61 -23.91 -8.18
N ALA A 198 -16.22 -22.85 -7.48
CA ALA A 198 -15.30 -22.98 -6.35
C ALA A 198 -15.97 -23.79 -5.23
N THR A 199 -15.20 -24.63 -4.54
CA THR A 199 -15.72 -25.53 -3.50
C THR A 199 -16.37 -24.79 -2.33
N ALA A 200 -15.91 -23.56 -2.03
CA ALA A 200 -16.46 -22.70 -0.99
C ALA A 200 -16.21 -21.21 -1.30
N PRO A 201 -16.99 -20.27 -0.74
CA PRO A 201 -16.69 -18.84 -0.78
C PRO A 201 -15.33 -18.55 -0.14
N LEU A 202 -14.48 -17.74 -0.80
CA LEU A 202 -13.16 -17.37 -0.28
C LEU A 202 -13.21 -16.20 0.71
N ILE A 203 -14.28 -15.39 0.66
CA ILE A 203 -14.51 -14.22 1.52
C ILE A 203 -16.00 -14.25 1.92
N GLN A 204 -16.30 -14.00 3.19
CA GLN A 204 -17.64 -13.90 3.77
C GLN A 204 -17.76 -12.61 4.58
#